data_AF-A0A2S9GEY0-F1
#
_entry.id   AF-A0A2S9GEY0-F1
#
_cell.length_a   1.000
_cell.length_b   1.000
_cell.length_c   1.000
_cell.angle_alpha   90.00
_cell.angle_beta   90.00
_cell.angle_gamma   90.00
#
_symmetry.space_group_name_H-M   'P 1'
#
loop_
_entity.id
_entity.type
_entity.pdbx_description
1 polymer ?
#
loop_
_entity_poly.entity_id
_entity_poly.type
_entity_poly.pdbx_seq_one_letter_code
_entity_poly.pdbx_strand_id
1 'polypeptide(L)'
;IWVFGGLFAAMVPLAVGAFAISGSVAILRIIAEFAEVSVFALTLAVAMGLALAVDYSLLLVSRYREEVGDGSDPDNALRRTMHTA
;
A
#
# COMPACT_ATOMS: atom_id res chain seq x y z
N ILE A 1 11.40 3.92 11.91
CA ILE A 1 11.01 4.85 13.00
C ILE A 1 11.19 6.32 12.62
N TRP A 2 12.31 6.71 11.97
CA TRP A 2 12.55 8.11 11.56
C TRP A 2 11.74 8.63 10.35
N VAL A 3 11.25 7.77 9.44
CA VAL A 3 10.50 8.20 8.23
C VAL A 3 9.00 8.44 8.48
N PHE A 4 8.38 7.69 9.39
CA PHE A 4 6.93 7.70 9.60
C PHE A 4 6.45 8.64 10.71
N GLY A 5 7.35 9.16 11.57
CA GLY A 5 6.97 10.14 12.61
C GLY A 5 5.99 9.64 13.67
N GLY A 6 5.56 8.38 13.65
CA GLY A 6 4.65 7.81 14.64
C GLY A 6 4.24 6.37 14.31
N LEU A 7 3.85 5.61 15.35
CA LEU A 7 3.39 4.22 15.25
C LEU A 7 2.24 4.05 14.24
N PHE A 8 1.32 5.03 14.20
CA PHE A 8 0.16 5.02 13.32
C PHE A 8 0.52 5.05 11.83
N ALA A 9 1.52 5.83 11.44
CA ALA A 9 1.93 5.93 10.04
C ALA A 9 2.66 4.67 9.56
N ALA A 10 3.30 3.91 10.46
CA ALA A 10 3.88 2.60 10.14
C ALA A 10 2.81 1.49 9.99
N MET A 11 1.61 1.66 10.57
CA MET A 11 0.52 0.70 10.37
C MET A 11 -0.10 0.79 8.98
N VAL A 12 -0.02 1.94 8.31
CA VAL A 12 -0.59 2.15 6.96
C VAL A 12 -0.05 1.13 5.95
N PRO A 13 1.28 1.01 5.71
CA PRO A 13 1.82 0.02 4.78
C PRO A 13 1.51 -1.43 5.19
N LEU A 14 1.47 -1.71 6.50
CA LEU A 14 1.13 -3.05 6.99
C LEU A 14 -0.33 -3.42 6.70
N ALA A 15 -1.25 -2.48 6.92
CA ALA A 15 -2.67 -2.68 6.64
C ALA A 15 -2.92 -2.83 5.14
N VAL A 16 -2.31 -1.98 4.31
CA VAL A 16 -2.39 -2.06 2.84
C VAL A 16 -1.79 -3.37 2.34
N GLY A 17 -0.63 -3.79 2.86
CA GLY A 17 0.02 -5.05 2.50
C GLY A 17 -0.83 -6.27 2.88
N ALA A 18 -1.38 -6.29 4.10
CA ALA A 18 -2.28 -7.37 4.54
C ALA A 18 -3.54 -7.44 3.66
N PHE A 19 -4.13 -6.29 3.34
CA PHE A 19 -5.28 -6.22 2.44
C PHE A 19 -4.93 -6.74 1.04
N ALA A 20 -3.82 -6.29 0.46
CA ALA A 20 -3.35 -6.75 -0.84
C ALA A 20 -3.11 -8.26 -0.88
N ILE A 21 -2.44 -8.83 0.14
CA ILE A 21 -2.22 -10.28 0.26
C ILE A 21 -3.55 -11.03 0.34
N SER A 22 -4.48 -10.58 1.19
CA SER A 22 -5.78 -11.23 1.33
C SER A 22 -6.58 -11.20 0.02
N GLY A 23 -6.56 -10.07 -0.68
CA GLY A 23 -7.20 -9.90 -1.99
C GLY A 23 -6.55 -10.77 -3.07
N SER A 24 -5.22 -10.82 -3.14
CA SER A 24 -4.50 -11.70 -4.05
C SER A 24 -4.82 -13.17 -3.80
N VAL A 25 -4.84 -13.62 -2.54
CA VAL A 25 -5.21 -15.00 -2.21
C VAL A 25 -6.64 -15.31 -2.62
N ALA A 26 -7.59 -14.39 -2.39
CA ALA A 26 -8.98 -14.55 -2.79
C ALA A 26 -9.13 -14.64 -4.32
N ILE A 27 -8.45 -13.77 -5.07
CA ILE A 27 -8.47 -13.79 -6.54
C ILE A 27 -7.82 -15.06 -7.07
N LEU A 28 -6.66 -15.46 -6.54
CA LEU A 28 -5.97 -16.69 -6.95
C LEU A 28 -6.82 -17.93 -6.66
N ARG A 29 -7.58 -17.94 -5.56
CA ARG A 29 -8.55 -19.00 -5.24
C ARG A 29 -9.63 -19.12 -6.31
N ILE A 30 -10.21 -17.99 -6.75
CA ILE A 30 -11.23 -17.99 -7.81
C ILE A 30 -10.64 -18.47 -9.13
N ILE A 31 -9.44 -17.99 -9.50
CA ILE A 31 -8.77 -18.42 -10.73
C ILE A 31 -8.45 -19.92 -10.68
N ALA A 32 -8.07 -20.44 -9.51
CA ALA A 32 -7.75 -21.85 -9.31
C ALA A 32 -8.95 -22.80 -9.56
N GLU A 33 -10.19 -22.29 -9.58
CA GLU A 33 -11.37 -23.07 -9.97
C GLU A 33 -11.43 -23.32 -11.49
N PHE A 34 -10.75 -22.50 -12.29
CA PHE A 34 -10.79 -22.55 -13.75
C PHE A 34 -9.43 -22.90 -14.40
N ALA A 35 -8.33 -22.69 -13.69
CA ALA A 35 -6.97 -22.92 -14.21
C ALA A 35 -6.01 -23.40 -13.11
N GLU A 36 -5.00 -24.19 -13.47
CA GLU A 36 -3.96 -24.59 -12.52
C GLU A 36 -3.03 -23.41 -12.19
N VAL A 37 -3.06 -22.99 -10.93
CA VAL A 37 -2.23 -21.89 -10.42
C VAL A 37 -0.98 -22.46 -9.76
N SER A 38 0.19 -22.03 -10.23
CA SER A 38 1.49 -22.40 -9.65
C SER A 38 1.68 -21.80 -8.25
N VAL A 39 2.30 -22.56 -7.34
CA VAL A 39 2.74 -22.08 -6.02
C VAL A 39 3.69 -20.88 -6.16
N PHE A 40 4.44 -20.79 -7.26
CA PHE A 40 5.30 -19.65 -7.56
C PHE A 40 4.51 -18.35 -7.74
N ALA A 41 3.31 -18.42 -8.33
CA ALA A 41 2.44 -17.25 -8.50
C ALA A 41 1.97 -16.70 -7.15
N LEU A 42 1.65 -17.57 -6.20
CA LEU A 42 1.30 -17.17 -4.83
C LEU A 42 2.46 -16.47 -4.13
N THR A 43 3.66 -17.06 -4.19
CA THR A 43 4.87 -16.48 -3.59
C THR A 43 5.20 -15.12 -4.20
N LEU A 44 5.11 -14.98 -5.53
CA LEU A 44 5.31 -13.71 -6.21
C LEU A 44 4.24 -12.68 -5.85
N ALA A 45 2.97 -13.08 -5.77
CA ALA A 45 1.88 -12.18 -5.40
C ALA A 45 2.08 -11.59 -4.00
N VAL A 46 2.50 -12.41 -3.03
CA VAL A 46 2.82 -11.94 -1.68
C VAL A 46 4.04 -11.02 -1.68
N ALA A 47 5.13 -11.43 -2.34
CA ALA A 47 6.37 -10.66 -2.37
C ALA A 47 6.18 -9.30 -3.05
N MET A 48 5.57 -9.28 -4.25
CA MET A 48 5.27 -8.04 -4.96
C MET A 48 4.20 -7.22 -4.25
N GLY A 49 3.14 -7.86 -3.73
CA GLY A 49 2.06 -7.15 -3.02
C GLY A 49 2.57 -6.40 -1.80
N LEU A 50 3.48 -7.02 -1.04
CA LEU A 50 4.12 -6.36 0.09
C LEU A 50 5.07 -5.23 -0.36
N ALA A 51 5.89 -5.47 -1.39
CA ALA A 51 6.81 -4.45 -1.92
C ALA A 51 6.04 -3.21 -2.41
N LEU A 52 5.02 -3.40 -3.24
CA LEU A 52 4.16 -2.33 -3.75
C LEU A 52 3.44 -1.61 -2.62
N ALA A 53 2.90 -2.33 -1.63
CA ALA A 53 2.21 -1.70 -0.50
C ALA A 53 3.13 -0.77 0.29
N VAL A 54 4.38 -1.17 0.49
CA VAL A 54 5.39 -0.34 1.16
C VAL A 54 5.75 0.87 0.30
N ASP A 55 6.05 0.66 -0.99
CA ASP A 55 6.46 1.72 -1.91
C ASP A 55 5.37 2.78 -2.09
N TYR A 56 4.12 2.37 -2.32
CA TYR A 56 2.99 3.29 -2.45
C TYR A 56 2.68 4.02 -1.15
N SER A 57 2.74 3.34 -0.01
CA SER A 57 2.50 4.00 1.28
C SER A 57 3.60 5.03 1.59
N LEU A 58 4.85 4.74 1.25
CA LEU A 58 5.96 5.68 1.39
C LEU A 58 5.77 6.90 0.48
N LEU A 59 5.41 6.69 -0.79
CA LEU A 59 5.14 7.77 -1.74
C LEU A 59 3.99 8.67 -1.25
N LEU A 60 2.88 8.05 -0.84
CA LEU A 60 1.69 8.75 -0.35
C LEU A 60 2.00 9.58 0.90
N VAL A 61 2.68 8.98 1.88
CA VAL A 61 3.07 9.66 3.12
C VAL A 61 4.08 10.77 2.84
N SER A 62 5.04 10.55 1.93
CA SER A 62 6.03 11.57 1.55
C SER A 62 5.34 12.80 0.97
N ARG A 63 4.42 12.61 0.02
CA ARG A 63 3.65 13.71 -0.61
C ARG A 63 2.74 14.43 0.37
N TYR A 64 2.05 13.68 1.22
CA TYR A 64 1.22 14.27 2.27
C TYR A 64 2.05 15.15 3.22
N ARG A 65 3.25 14.70 3.59
CA ARG A 65 4.15 15.47 4.46
C ARG A 65 4.71 16.71 3.78
N GLU A 66 5.00 16.67 2.47
CA GLU A 66 5.36 17.85 1.68
C GLU A 66 4.23 18.89 1.71
N GLU A 67 3.00 18.50 1.37
CA GLU A 67 1.86 19.42 1.30
C GLU A 67 1.52 20.05 2.67
N VAL A 68 1.60 19.27 3.76
CA VAL A 68 1.43 19.80 5.12
C VAL A 68 2.58 20.73 5.52
N GLY A 69 3.82 20.41 5.10
CA GLY A 69 4.99 21.26 5.32
C GLY A 69 4.91 22.60 4.60
N ASP A 70 4.30 22.62 3.42
CA ASP A 70 4.01 23.82 2.62
C ASP A 70 2.83 24.65 3.18
N GLY A 71 2.25 24.24 4.31
CA GLY A 71 1.22 24.98 5.04
C GLY A 71 -0.21 24.65 4.63
N SER A 72 -0.43 23.58 3.85
CA SER A 72 -1.77 23.13 3.50
C SER A 72 -2.48 22.51 4.72
N ASP A 73 -3.76 22.85 4.88
CA ASP A 73 -4.65 22.19 5.85
C ASP A 73 -4.72 20.67 5.57
N PRO A 74 -4.75 19.79 6.59
CA PRO A 74 -4.77 18.33 6.42
C PRO A 74 -5.75 17.80 5.37
N ASP A 75 -6.96 18.36 5.28
CA ASP A 75 -7.95 17.93 4.29
C ASP A 75 -7.55 18.32 2.86
N ASN A 76 -6.97 19.52 2.68
CA ASN A 76 -6.47 19.98 1.39
C ASN A 76 -5.19 19.24 0.97
N ALA A 77 -4.30 18.96 1.93
CA ALA A 77 -3.08 18.19 1.72
C ALA A 77 -3.42 16.77 1.24
N LEU A 78 -4.41 16.12 1.87
CA LEU A 78 -4.87 14.79 1.45
C LEU A 78 -5.45 14.82 0.04
N ARG A 79 -6.34 15.78 -0.27
CA ARG A 79 -6.93 15.93 -1.61
C ARG A 79 -5.87 16.14 -2.70
N ARG A 80 -4.88 17.00 -2.46
CA ARG A 80 -3.79 17.26 -3.41
C ARG A 80 -2.86 16.07 -3.58
N THR A 81 -2.55 15.39 -2.48
CA THR A 81 -1.77 14.15 -2.51
C THR A 81 -2.45 13.10 -3.38
N MET A 82 -3.77 12.88 -3.22
CA MET A 82 -4.53 11.92 -4.03
C MET A 82 -4.65 12.32 -5.51
N HIS A 83 -4.37 13.58 -5.85
CA HIS A 83 -4.41 14.07 -7.24
C HIS A 83 -3.06 13.99 -7.94
N THR A 84 -1.98 13.71 -7.21
CA THR A 84 -0.59 13.78 -7.70
C THR A 84 0.25 12.53 -7.41
N ALA A 85 -0.15 11.69 -6.45
CA ALA A 85 0.37 10.36 -6.19
C ALA A 85 -0.44 9.30 -6.95
#